data_AF-A0AAP0LF55-F1
#
_entry.id   AF-A0AAP0LF55-F1
#
_cell.length_a   1.000
_cell.length_b   1.000
_cell.length_c   1.000
_cell.angle_alpha   90.00
_cell.angle_beta   90.00
_cell.angle_gamma   90.00
#
_symmetry.space_group_name_H-M   'P 1'
#
loop_
_entity.id
_entity.type
_entity.pdbx_description
1 polymer ?
#
loop_
_entity_poly.entity_id
_entity_poly.type
_entity_poly.pdbx_seq_one_letter_code
_entity_poly.pdbx_strand_id
1 'polypeptide(L)'
;MQPSTSASMATPATSQTVLLAFLRQATMVMTILDVLSTHSTDEEYIADKMEPSWEEAPAIKGAFERFIGKVMELTGIIDGRNLDEGLLNRNGAGVVPYEPLKPRS
;
A
#
# COMPACT_ATOMS: atom_id res chain seq x y z
N MET A 1 39.58 28.55 34.93
CA MET A 1 40.16 27.80 33.79
C MET A 1 39.12 26.77 33.37
N GLN A 2 38.26 27.09 32.40
CA GLN A 2 37.27 26.16 31.87
C GLN A 2 37.83 25.49 30.62
N PRO A 3 37.66 24.17 30.43
CA PRO A 3 38.14 23.51 29.23
C PRO A 3 37.21 23.85 28.07
N SER A 4 37.78 24.41 27.00
CA SER A 4 37.10 24.60 25.73
C SER A 4 36.85 23.24 25.08
N THR A 5 35.60 22.80 25.04
CA THR A 5 35.19 21.61 24.28
C THR A 5 35.25 21.94 22.80
N SER A 6 36.31 21.52 22.11
CA SER A 6 36.37 21.58 20.65
C SER A 6 35.41 20.54 20.08
N ALA A 7 34.40 21.00 19.34
CA ALA A 7 33.56 20.13 18.54
C ALA A 7 34.44 19.45 17.48
N SER A 8 34.66 18.15 17.63
CA SER A 8 35.38 17.34 16.66
C SER A 8 34.57 17.31 15.35
N MET A 9 35.04 18.01 14.32
CA MET A 9 34.49 17.89 12.97
C MET A 9 34.82 16.51 12.41
N ALA A 10 33.79 15.74 12.04
CA ALA A 10 33.95 14.44 11.41
C ALA A 10 34.73 14.57 10.08
N THR A 11 35.68 13.66 9.85
CA THR A 11 36.50 13.70 8.64
C THR A 11 35.69 13.30 7.39
N PRO A 12 36.09 13.74 6.17
CA PRO A 12 35.37 13.42 4.93
C PRO A 12 35.17 11.92 4.69
N ALA A 13 36.16 11.09 5.07
CA ALA A 13 36.07 9.63 4.96
C ALA A 13 35.04 9.02 5.92
N THR A 14 34.92 9.59 7.13
CA THR A 14 33.88 9.22 8.10
C THR A 14 32.49 9.58 7.57
N SER A 15 32.34 10.78 7.00
CA SER A 15 31.07 11.22 6.39
C SER A 15 30.65 10.34 5.20
N GLN A 16 31.61 9.93 4.36
CA GLN A 16 31.33 9.05 3.21
C GLN A 16 30.94 7.63 3.63
N THR A 17 31.57 7.10 4.69
CA THR A 17 31.25 5.77 5.22
C THR A 17 29.85 5.73 5.84
N VAL A 18 29.47 6.77 6.59
CA VAL A 18 28.12 6.89 7.18
C VAL A 18 27.06 6.98 6.07
N LEU A 19 27.32 7.74 5.00
CA LEU A 19 26.41 7.84 3.86
C LEU A 19 26.21 6.49 3.17
N LEU A 20 27.28 5.73 2.93
CA LEU A 20 27.20 4.39 2.33
C LEU A 20 26.42 3.40 3.20
N ALA A 21 26.58 3.47 4.52
CA ALA A 21 25.83 2.64 5.46
C ALA A 21 24.32 2.99 5.46
N PHE A 22 23.99 4.28 5.40
CA PHE A 22 22.60 4.75 5.27
C PHE A 22 21.98 4.30 3.95
N LEU A 23 22.67 4.50 2.83
CA LEU A 23 22.19 4.07 1.51
C LEU A 23 21.91 2.56 1.47
N ARG A 24 22.79 1.75 2.06
CA ARG A 24 22.55 0.29 2.16
C ARG A 24 21.27 -0.04 2.92
N GLN A 25 21.03 0.60 4.06
CA GLN A 25 19.81 0.37 4.84
C GLN A 25 18.57 0.86 4.09
N ALA A 26 18.64 2.03 3.46
CA ALA A 26 17.56 2.57 2.65
C ALA A 26 17.20 1.62 1.50
N THR A 27 18.19 1.08 0.77
CA THR A 27 17.94 0.10 -0.29
C THR A 27 17.25 -1.15 0.26
N MET A 28 17.72 -1.69 1.40
CA MET A 28 17.08 -2.86 2.01
C MET A 28 15.62 -2.59 2.36
N VAL A 29 15.33 -1.45 3.00
CA VAL A 29 13.95 -1.07 3.35
C VAL A 29 13.10 -0.93 2.08
N MET A 30 13.59 -0.25 1.05
CA MET A 30 12.84 -0.09 -0.21
C MET A 30 12.56 -1.44 -0.88
N THR A 31 13.54 -2.34 -0.94
CA THR A 31 13.32 -3.68 -1.53
C THR A 31 12.30 -4.51 -0.75
N ILE A 32 12.30 -4.40 0.58
CA ILE A 32 11.32 -5.11 1.42
C ILE A 32 9.92 -4.52 1.22
N LEU A 33 9.80 -3.19 1.18
CA LEU A 33 8.52 -2.53 0.95
C LEU A 33 7.97 -2.86 -0.43
N ASP A 34 8.81 -2.88 -1.47
CA ASP A 34 8.42 -3.24 -2.83
C ASP A 34 7.83 -4.65 -2.91
N VAL A 35 8.54 -5.63 -2.33
CA VAL A 35 8.07 -7.03 -2.28
C VAL A 35 6.77 -7.17 -1.47
N LEU A 36 6.67 -6.53 -0.30
CA LEU A 36 5.50 -6.63 0.56
C LEU A 36 4.29 -5.84 0.06
N SER A 37 4.49 -4.87 -0.84
CA SER A 37 3.41 -4.05 -1.40
C SER A 37 2.91 -4.56 -2.75
N THR A 38 3.48 -5.66 -3.25
CA THR A 38 3.12 -6.25 -4.54
C THR A 38 2.21 -7.45 -4.32
N HIS A 39 1.07 -7.49 -5.03
CA HIS A 39 0.17 -8.65 -5.00
C HIS A 39 0.77 -9.84 -5.77
N SER A 40 0.55 -11.05 -5.24
CA SER A 40 0.95 -12.28 -5.91
C SER A 40 0.12 -12.53 -7.18
N THR A 41 0.65 -13.28 -8.15
CA THR A 41 -0.15 -13.75 -9.30
C THR A 41 -1.25 -14.71 -8.88
N ASP A 42 -1.04 -15.41 -7.77
CA ASP A 42 -1.97 -16.41 -7.22
C ASP A 42 -2.86 -15.83 -6.10
N GLU A 43 -2.90 -14.51 -5.96
CA GLU A 43 -3.70 -13.81 -4.95
C GLU A 43 -5.20 -14.10 -5.12
N GLU A 44 -5.87 -14.48 -4.03
CA GLU A 44 -7.33 -14.60 -4.00
C GLU A 44 -7.94 -13.35 -3.38
N TYR A 45 -8.59 -12.55 -4.22
CA TYR A 45 -9.20 -11.30 -3.79
C TYR A 45 -10.54 -11.52 -3.08
N ILE A 46 -10.97 -10.51 -2.34
CA ILE A 46 -12.30 -10.50 -1.74
C ILE A 46 -13.37 -10.66 -2.83
N ALA A 47 -14.33 -11.55 -2.57
CA ALA A 47 -15.42 -11.84 -3.49
C ALA A 47 -14.97 -12.38 -4.86
N ASP A 48 -13.84 -13.10 -4.91
CA ASP A 48 -13.29 -13.68 -6.14
C ASP A 48 -13.81 -15.09 -6.42
N LYS A 49 -13.70 -16.00 -5.44
CA LYS A 49 -14.12 -17.40 -5.59
C LYS A 49 -15.16 -17.78 -4.54
N MET A 50 -16.17 -18.54 -4.98
CA MET A 50 -17.14 -19.15 -4.08
C MET A 50 -16.60 -20.50 -3.63
N GLU A 51 -16.61 -20.76 -2.33
CA GLU A 51 -16.31 -22.09 -1.80
C GLU A 51 -17.38 -23.09 -2.29
N PRO A 52 -17.01 -24.26 -2.86
CA PRO A 52 -17.97 -25.22 -3.40
C PRO A 52 -19.08 -25.64 -2.43
N SER A 53 -18.75 -25.79 -1.14
CA SER A 53 -19.73 -26.13 -0.11
C SER A 53 -20.82 -25.07 0.10
N TRP A 54 -20.56 -23.81 -0.26
CA TRP A 54 -21.54 -22.73 -0.18
C TRP A 54 -22.51 -22.75 -1.36
N GLU A 55 -22.06 -23.25 -2.51
CA GLU A 55 -22.89 -23.37 -3.70
C GLU A 55 -24.02 -24.38 -3.51
N GLU A 56 -23.76 -25.45 -2.78
CA GLU A 56 -24.73 -26.51 -2.46
C GLU A 56 -25.89 -26.02 -1.58
N ALA A 57 -25.70 -24.89 -0.88
CA ALA A 57 -26.70 -24.30 0.01
C ALA A 57 -27.33 -23.05 -0.62
N PRO A 58 -28.58 -23.11 -1.15
CA PRO A 58 -29.17 -22.01 -1.93
C PRO A 58 -29.22 -20.66 -1.21
N ALA A 59 -29.43 -20.67 0.11
CA ALA A 59 -29.46 -19.45 0.92
C ALA A 59 -28.07 -18.79 1.03
N ILE A 60 -27.02 -19.60 1.15
CA ILE A 60 -25.63 -19.12 1.26
C ILE A 60 -25.16 -18.64 -0.11
N LYS A 61 -25.40 -19.43 -1.17
CA LYS A 61 -25.14 -19.05 -2.56
C LYS A 61 -25.73 -17.68 -2.88
N GLY A 62 -27.03 -17.49 -2.65
CA GLY A 62 -27.70 -16.22 -2.92
C GLY A 62 -27.18 -15.06 -2.06
N ALA A 63 -26.71 -15.32 -0.83
CA ALA A 63 -26.07 -14.28 -0.01
C ALA A 63 -24.70 -13.88 -0.55
N PHE A 64 -23.90 -14.86 -0.99
CA PHE A 64 -22.57 -14.62 -1.57
C PHE A 64 -22.67 -13.88 -2.91
N GLU A 65 -23.63 -14.23 -3.77
CA GLU A 65 -23.89 -13.51 -5.03
C GLU A 65 -24.22 -12.03 -4.80
N ARG A 66 -25.06 -11.73 -3.79
CA ARG A 66 -25.35 -10.34 -3.40
C ARG A 66 -24.11 -9.62 -2.85
N PHE A 67 -23.29 -10.34 -2.07
CA PHE A 67 -22.05 -9.82 -1.53
C PHE A 67 -21.05 -9.45 -2.64
N ILE A 68 -20.83 -10.34 -3.62
CA ILE A 68 -19.98 -10.05 -4.78
C ILE A 68 -20.48 -8.81 -5.50
N GLY A 69 -21.78 -8.73 -5.80
CA GLY A 69 -22.36 -7.58 -6.48
C GLY A 69 -22.09 -6.26 -5.74
N LYS A 70 -22.23 -6.26 -4.41
CA LYS A 70 -21.96 -5.08 -3.57
C LYS A 70 -20.48 -4.73 -3.47
N VAL A 71 -19.60 -5.72 -3.41
CA VAL A 71 -18.15 -5.50 -3.41
C VAL A 71 -17.71 -4.90 -4.75
N MET A 72 -18.18 -5.42 -5.88
CA MET A 72 -17.83 -4.88 -7.21
C MET A 72 -18.35 -3.46 -7.44
N GLU A 73 -19.49 -3.09 -6.84
CA GLU A 73 -20.01 -1.71 -6.87
C GLU A 73 -19.04 -0.70 -6.24
N LEU A 74 -18.23 -1.12 -5.24
CA LEU A 74 -17.27 -0.24 -4.57
C LEU A 74 -16.20 0.31 -5.51
N THR A 75 -15.79 -0.44 -6.53
CA THR A 75 -14.81 0.04 -7.53
C THR A 75 -15.32 1.31 -8.19
N GLY A 76 -16.56 1.28 -8.72
CA GLY A 76 -17.16 2.44 -9.37
C GLY A 76 -17.39 3.62 -8.41
N ILE A 77 -17.75 3.34 -7.15
CA ILE A 77 -17.88 4.38 -6.12
C ILE A 77 -16.53 5.05 -5.84
N ILE A 78 -15.46 4.27 -5.71
CA ILE A 78 -14.11 4.77 -5.45
C ILE A 78 -13.60 5.59 -6.64
N ASP A 79 -13.82 5.11 -7.86
CA ASP A 79 -13.47 5.82 -9.10
C ASP A 79 -14.20 7.14 -9.21
N GLY A 80 -15.52 7.14 -9.01
CA GLY A 80 -16.33 8.36 -9.01
C GLY A 80 -15.85 9.36 -7.97
N ARG A 81 -15.50 8.90 -6.76
CA ARG A 81 -14.93 9.75 -5.72
C ARG A 81 -13.53 10.26 -6.05
N ASN A 82 -12.72 9.49 -6.77
CA ASN A 82 -11.40 9.95 -7.22
C ASN A 82 -11.50 11.02 -8.32
N LEU A 83 -12.60 11.07 -9.08
CA LEU A 83 -12.84 12.08 -10.10
C LEU A 83 -13.54 13.34 -9.57
N ASP A 84 -14.07 13.31 -8.34
CA ASP A 84 -14.76 14.43 -7.73
C ASP A 84 -13.75 15.46 -7.18
N GLU A 85 -13.62 16.60 -7.86
CA GLU A 85 -12.75 17.72 -7.46
C GLU A 85 -13.14 18.34 -6.11
N GLY A 86 -14.39 18.14 -5.65
CA GLY A 86 -14.85 18.56 -4.33
C GLY A 86 -14.25 17.74 -3.18
N LEU A 87 -13.72 16.55 -3.47
CA LEU A 87 -13.10 15.66 -2.48
C LEU A 87 -11.57 15.85 -2.45
N LEU A 88 -11.14 16.79 -1.61
CA LEU A 88 -9.75 17.27 -1.54
C LEU A 88 -8.70 16.23 -1.11
N ASN A 89 -9.12 15.13 -0.47
CA ASN A 89 -8.23 14.09 0.06
C ASN A 89 -8.25 12.81 -0.79
N ARG A 90 -8.55 12.93 -2.09
CA ARG A 90 -8.60 11.80 -3.04
C ARG A 90 -7.41 11.77 -3.99
N ASN A 91 -6.91 12.94 -4.36
CA ASN A 91 -5.71 13.14 -5.18
C ASN A 91 -4.87 14.25 -4.55
N GLY A 92 -3.60 13.96 -4.24
CA GLY A 92 -2.64 14.95 -3.73
C GLY A 92 -1.63 15.33 -4.81
N ALA A 93 -0.92 16.45 -4.64
CA ALA A 93 0.15 16.84 -5.56
C ALA A 93 1.25 15.76 -5.58
N GLY A 94 1.42 15.08 -6.71
CA GLY A 94 2.36 13.97 -6.85
C GLY A 94 1.92 12.67 -6.17
N VAL A 95 0.68 12.57 -5.70
CA VAL A 95 0.10 11.37 -5.08
C VAL A 95 -0.89 10.74 -6.05
N VAL A 96 -0.78 9.42 -6.24
CA VAL A 96 -1.73 8.65 -7.05
C VAL A 96 -3.14 8.72 -6.46
N PRO A 97 -4.20 8.52 -7.27
CA PRO A 97 -5.56 8.44 -6.76
C PRO A 97 -5.69 7.40 -5.64
N TYR A 98 -6.64 7.62 -4.73
CA TYR A 98 -6.89 6.68 -3.65
C TYR A 98 -7.52 5.39 -4.16
N GLU A 99 -6.73 4.32 -4.21
CA GLU A 99 -7.12 2.98 -4.65
C GLU A 99 -6.97 1.82 -3.64
N PRO A 100 -6.33 1.95 -2.46
CA PRO A 100 -6.10 0.79 -1.56
C PRO A 100 -7.33 0.00 -1.09
N LEU A 101 -8.53 0.56 -1.21
CA LEU A 101 -9.79 -0.13 -0.86
C LEU A 101 -10.59 -0.60 -2.09
N LYS A 102 -10.00 -0.54 -3.28
CA LYS A 102 -10.57 -1.21 -4.44
C LYS A 102 -10.55 -2.73 -4.19
N PRO A 103 -11.64 -3.46 -4.49
CA PRO A 103 -11.71 -4.90 -4.29
C PRO A 103 -10.64 -5.71 -5.02
N ARG A 104 -10.13 -5.17 -6.14
CA ARG A 104 -9.04 -5.75 -6.92
C ARG A 104 -8.06 -4.64 -7.28
N SER A 105 -6.80 -5.04 -7.38
CA SER A 105 -5.70 -4.18 -7.80
C SER A 105 -5.53 -4.13 -9.32
#